data_AF-F4HIA8-F1
#
_entry.id   AF-F4HIA8-F1
#
_cell.length_a   1.000
_cell.length_b   1.000
_cell.length_c   1.000
_cell.angle_alpha   90.00
_cell.angle_beta   90.00
_cell.angle_gamma   90.00
#
_symmetry.space_group_name_H-M   'P 1'
#
loop_
_entity.id
_entity.type
_entity.pdbx_description
1 polymer ?
#
loop_
_entity_poly.entity_id
_entity_poly.type
_entity_poly.pdbx_seq_one_letter_code
_entity_poly.pdbx_strand_id
1 'polypeptide(L)'
;MRKGLLLYFIGLGVSIVKPPVERLACMDLSTGKVMMGINYPLLLLELGLIFIGSYLMASTHKFKNAHAMSSFMSLASGVGAALIGLSANSLVISLFGIVLAALGLILYKFSRWFS
;
A
#
# COMPACT_ATOMS: atom_id res chain seq x y z
N MET A 1 -5.76 -14.19 -9.81
CA MET A 1 -5.74 -13.80 -8.39
C MET A 1 -4.41 -14.10 -7.69
N ARG A 2 -3.91 -15.34 -7.71
CA ARG A 2 -2.70 -15.77 -6.95
C ARG A 2 -1.45 -14.90 -7.14
N LYS A 3 -1.14 -14.50 -8.39
CA LYS A 3 0.05 -13.69 -8.71
C LYS A 3 -0.05 -12.23 -8.21
N GLY A 4 -1.22 -11.60 -8.32
CA GLY A 4 -1.45 -10.24 -7.82
C GLY A 4 -1.44 -10.18 -6.29
N LEU A 5 -2.00 -11.21 -5.65
CA LEU A 5 -1.99 -11.36 -4.19
C LEU A 5 -0.55 -11.49 -3.67
N LEU A 6 0.26 -12.34 -4.33
CA LEU A 6 1.69 -12.46 -4.03
C LEU A 6 2.43 -11.12 -4.11
N LEU A 7 2.26 -10.36 -5.19
CA LEU A 7 2.89 -9.04 -5.34
C LEU A 7 2.46 -8.04 -4.26
N TYR A 8 1.17 -8.04 -3.92
CA TYR A 8 0.62 -7.19 -2.87
C TYR A 8 1.21 -7.52 -1.49
N PHE A 9 1.27 -8.81 -1.15
CA PHE A 9 1.87 -9.26 0.12
C PHE A 9 3.39 -9.11 0.14
N ILE A 10 4.08 -9.20 -0.99
CA ILE A 10 5.51 -8.87 -1.09
C ILE A 10 5.71 -7.39 -0.78
N GLY A 11 4.91 -6.49 -1.36
CA GLY A 11 4.99 -5.05 -1.06
C GLY A 11 4.78 -4.75 0.44
N LEU A 12 3.80 -5.39 1.07
CA LEU A 12 3.59 -5.29 2.51
C LEU A 12 4.72 -5.91 3.33
N GLY A 13 5.22 -7.08 2.92
CA GLY A 13 6.30 -7.79 3.59
C GLY A 13 7.60 -6.99 3.57
N VAL A 14 7.94 -6.39 2.43
CA VAL A 14 9.06 -5.45 2.30
C VAL A 14 8.88 -4.30 3.29
N SER A 15 7.68 -3.73 3.38
CA SER A 15 7.39 -2.62 4.30
C SER A 15 7.48 -2.97 5.78
N ILE A 16 7.23 -4.22 6.16
CA ILE A 16 7.37 -4.70 7.56
C ILE A 16 8.83 -5.07 7.88
N VAL A 17 9.56 -5.62 6.92
CA VAL A 17 10.97 -6.04 7.08
C VAL A 17 11.94 -4.86 6.92
N LYS A 18 11.53 -3.79 6.22
CA LYS A 18 12.32 -2.58 6.02
C LYS A 18 12.67 -1.82 7.32
N PRO A 19 11.75 -1.56 8.27
CA PRO A 19 12.11 -0.86 9.51
C PRO A 19 13.26 -1.51 10.31
N PRO A 20 13.38 -2.85 10.44
CA PRO A 20 14.58 -3.44 11.04
C PRO A 20 15.83 -3.35 10.15
N VAL A 21 15.71 -3.48 8.82
CA VAL A 21 16.87 -3.45 7.90
C VAL A 21 17.43 -2.04 7.71
N GLU A 22 16.58 -1.02 7.61
CA GLU A 22 17.01 0.38 7.56
C GLU A 22 17.56 0.84 8.90
N ARG A 23 17.04 0.34 10.04
CA ARG A 23 17.67 0.56 11.35
C ARG A 23 19.07 -0.05 11.45
N LEU A 24 19.31 -1.19 10.80
CA LEU A 24 20.63 -1.84 10.73
C LEU A 24 21.58 -1.09 9.77
N ALA A 25 21.08 -0.59 8.64
CA ALA A 25 21.89 0.09 7.61
C ALA A 25 22.17 1.57 7.92
N CYS A 26 21.29 2.25 8.65
CA CYS A 26 21.43 3.65 9.06
C CYS A 26 22.07 3.81 10.44
N MET A 27 22.63 2.75 11.04
CA MET A 27 23.56 2.93 12.16
C MET A 27 24.86 3.51 11.61
N ASP A 28 25.13 4.77 11.95
CA ASP A 28 26.45 5.33 11.76
C ASP A 28 27.43 4.55 12.66
N LEU A 29 28.23 3.66 12.07
CA LEU A 29 29.18 2.79 12.75
C LEU A 29 30.19 3.56 13.63
N SER A 30 30.37 4.87 13.38
CA SER A 30 31.26 5.73 14.16
C SER A 30 30.60 6.36 15.40
N THR A 31 29.28 6.60 15.37
CA THR A 31 28.56 7.33 16.43
C THR A 31 27.45 6.51 17.10
N GLY A 32 27.12 5.32 16.58
CA GLY A 32 26.05 4.46 17.07
C GLY A 32 24.64 5.04 16.91
N LYS A 33 24.48 6.15 16.17
CA LYS A 33 23.20 6.83 15.98
C LYS A 33 22.47 6.27 14.78
N VAL A 34 21.17 6.01 14.97
CA VAL A 34 20.25 5.56 13.92
C VAL A 34 19.82 6.79 13.12
N MET A 35 20.20 6.89 11.84
CA MET A 35 19.71 7.95 10.97
C MET A 35 18.23 7.69 10.63
N MET A 36 17.34 8.58 11.06
CA MET A 36 15.89 8.48 10.83
C MET A 36 15.45 9.17 9.53
N GLY A 37 16.08 8.82 8.41
CA GLY A 37 15.72 9.35 7.09
C GLY A 37 14.70 8.46 6.36
N ILE A 38 13.74 9.06 5.64
CA ILE A 38 12.83 8.31 4.76
C ILE A 38 13.59 7.94 3.48
N ASN A 39 13.69 6.65 3.18
CA ASN A 39 14.26 6.16 1.93
C ASN A 39 13.21 6.22 0.79
N TYR A 40 13.17 7.37 0.11
CA TYR A 40 12.23 7.64 -0.98
C TYR A 40 12.20 6.60 -2.11
N PRO A 41 13.33 6.10 -2.68
CA PRO A 41 13.26 5.13 -3.77
C PRO A 41 12.66 3.79 -3.31
N LEU A 42 12.97 3.34 -2.09
CA LEU A 42 12.40 2.10 -1.56
C LEU A 42 10.91 2.27 -1.22
N LEU A 43 10.52 3.44 -0.71
CA LEU A 43 9.11 3.79 -0.49
C LEU A 43 8.32 3.77 -1.81
N LEU A 44 8.90 4.30 -2.89
CA LEU A 44 8.28 4.32 -4.21
C LEU A 44 8.09 2.89 -4.76
N LEU A 45 9.06 2.00 -4.53
CA LEU A 45 8.97 0.59 -4.89
C LEU A 45 7.81 -0.11 -4.16
N GLU A 46 7.66 0.11 -2.85
CA GLU A 46 6.60 -0.48 -2.03
C GLU A 46 5.21 -0.04 -2.50
N LEU A 47 5.02 1.26 -2.70
CA LEU A 47 3.77 1.79 -3.26
C LEU A 47 3.52 1.21 -4.65
N GLY A 48 4.54 1.16 -5.53
CA GLY A 48 4.44 0.55 -6.86
C GLY A 48 3.98 -0.90 -6.80
N LEU A 49 4.57 -1.71 -5.92
CA LEU A 49 4.19 -3.12 -5.69
C LEU A 49 2.72 -3.24 -5.24
N ILE A 50 2.27 -2.38 -4.34
CA ILE A 50 0.88 -2.37 -3.87
C ILE A 50 -0.10 -1.95 -4.97
N PHE A 51 0.22 -0.90 -5.74
CA PHE A 51 -0.63 -0.47 -6.85
C PHE A 51 -0.71 -1.54 -7.94
N ILE A 52 0.43 -2.09 -8.37
CA ILE A 52 0.48 -3.15 -9.39
C ILE A 52 -0.21 -4.43 -8.89
N GLY A 53 0.04 -4.82 -7.63
CA GLY A 53 -0.59 -5.98 -6.99
C GLY A 53 -2.10 -5.85 -6.89
N SER A 54 -2.59 -4.67 -6.47
CA SER A 54 -4.03 -4.37 -6.40
C SER A 54 -4.69 -4.38 -7.78
N TYR A 55 -4.02 -3.82 -8.80
CA TYR A 55 -4.48 -3.85 -10.18
C TYR A 55 -4.55 -5.29 -10.72
N LEU A 56 -3.53 -6.12 -10.51
CA LEU A 56 -3.56 -7.52 -10.95
C LEU A 56 -4.62 -8.34 -10.21
N MET A 57 -4.81 -8.10 -8.91
CA MET A 57 -5.91 -8.73 -8.16
C MET A 57 -7.25 -8.33 -8.74
N ALA A 58 -7.43 -7.04 -9.06
CA ALA A 58 -8.66 -6.53 -9.61
C ALA A 58 -8.94 -7.09 -11.01
N SER A 59 -7.95 -7.07 -11.90
CA SER A 59 -8.06 -7.54 -13.29
C SER A 59 -8.34 -9.04 -13.39
N THR A 60 -7.85 -9.83 -12.42
CA THR A 60 -8.08 -11.28 -12.43
C THR A 60 -9.38 -11.72 -11.77
N HIS A 61 -10.12 -10.80 -11.15
CA HIS A 61 -11.43 -11.08 -10.56
C HIS A 61 -12.54 -10.67 -11.54
N LYS A 62 -13.56 -11.51 -11.71
CA LYS A 62 -14.73 -11.18 -12.56
C LYS A 62 -15.67 -10.25 -11.79
N PHE A 63 -15.37 -8.96 -11.80
CA PHE A 63 -16.30 -7.97 -11.25
C PHE A 63 -17.53 -7.84 -12.15
N LYS A 64 -18.70 -7.68 -11.51
CA LYS A 64 -19.98 -7.50 -12.21
C LYS A 64 -20.00 -6.23 -13.06
N ASN A 65 -19.38 -5.15 -12.56
CA ASN A 65 -19.33 -3.83 -13.20
C ASN A 65 -17.93 -3.20 -13.06
N ALA A 66 -17.55 -2.32 -13.99
CA ALA A 66 -16.31 -1.55 -13.93
C ALA A 66 -16.21 -0.69 -12.66
N HIS A 67 -17.34 -0.23 -12.12
CA HIS A 67 -17.41 0.54 -10.89
C HIS A 67 -17.04 -0.29 -9.64
N ALA A 68 -17.36 -1.58 -9.62
CA ALA A 68 -16.96 -2.47 -8.54
C ALA A 68 -15.45 -2.75 -8.59
N MET A 69 -14.87 -2.84 -9.79
CA MET A 69 -13.43 -2.99 -9.99
C MET A 69 -12.67 -1.75 -9.50
N SER A 70 -13.12 -0.54 -9.85
CA SER A 70 -12.48 0.70 -9.41
C SER A 70 -12.61 0.91 -7.90
N SER A 71 -13.76 0.59 -7.32
CA SER A 71 -13.98 0.64 -5.87
C SER A 71 -13.04 -0.31 -5.12
N PHE A 72 -12.89 -1.54 -5.61
CA PHE A 72 -11.96 -2.51 -5.04
C PHE A 72 -10.50 -2.07 -5.18
N MET A 73 -10.10 -1.55 -6.34
CA MET A 73 -8.75 -1.01 -6.54
C MET A 73 -8.44 0.12 -5.56
N SER A 74 -9.35 1.10 -5.41
CA SER A 74 -9.18 2.22 -4.47
C SER A 74 -9.07 1.74 -3.03
N LEU A 75 -9.87 0.74 -2.66
CA LEU A 75 -9.85 0.17 -1.32
C LEU A 75 -8.54 -0.59 -1.05
N ALA A 76 -8.16 -1.49 -1.95
CA ALA A 76 -6.96 -2.31 -1.80
C ALA A 76 -5.67 -1.47 -1.85
N SER A 77 -5.56 -0.52 -2.77
CA SER A 77 -4.40 0.38 -2.85
C SER A 77 -4.35 1.35 -1.67
N GLY A 78 -5.50 1.88 -1.23
CA GLY A 78 -5.60 2.76 -0.06
C GLY A 78 -5.18 2.07 1.24
N VAL A 79 -5.68 0.87 1.50
CA VAL A 79 -5.26 0.08 2.67
C VAL A 79 -3.76 -0.21 2.64
N GLY A 80 -3.23 -0.57 1.47
CA GLY A 80 -1.81 -0.82 1.31
C GLY A 80 -0.94 0.42 1.53
N ALA A 81 -1.32 1.55 0.95
CA ALA A 81 -0.63 2.83 1.15
C ALA A 81 -0.71 3.29 2.62
N ALA A 82 -1.82 3.05 3.31
CA ALA A 82 -1.96 3.38 4.73
C ALA A 82 -0.99 2.58 5.59
N LEU A 83 -0.86 1.27 5.33
CA LEU A 83 0.06 0.38 6.03
C LEU A 83 1.52 0.75 5.77
N ILE A 84 1.89 1.08 4.53
CA ILE A 84 3.24 1.58 4.18
C ILE A 84 3.53 2.93 4.86
N GLY A 85 2.54 3.84 4.88
CA GLY A 85 2.69 5.12 5.55
C GLY A 85 2.93 4.95 7.05
N LEU A 86 2.23 4.02 7.68
CA LEU A 86 2.39 3.71 9.09
C LEU A 86 3.76 3.09 9.40
N SER A 87 4.23 2.14 8.59
CA SER A 87 5.55 1.50 8.77
C SER A 87 6.71 2.47 8.50
N ALA A 88 6.53 3.41 7.57
CA ALA A 88 7.50 4.47 7.28
C ALA A 88 7.42 5.67 8.27
N ASN A 89 6.57 5.58 9.30
CA ASN A 89 6.30 6.66 10.27
C ASN A 89 5.91 8.00 9.59
N SER A 90 5.25 7.93 8.43
CA SER A 90 4.80 9.07 7.64
C SER A 90 3.28 9.24 7.73
N LEU A 91 2.86 10.18 8.58
CA LEU A 91 1.45 10.52 8.78
C LEU A 91 0.76 10.93 7.48
N VAL A 92 1.47 11.64 6.58
CA VAL A 92 0.92 12.13 5.32
C VAL A 92 0.51 10.97 4.41
N ILE A 93 1.38 9.98 4.23
CA ILE A 93 1.12 8.81 3.38
C ILE A 93 0.06 7.92 4.03
N SER A 94 0.11 7.78 5.35
CA SER A 94 -0.89 7.02 6.10
C SER A 94 -2.28 7.61 5.93
N LEU A 95 -2.44 8.92 6.11
CA LEU A 95 -3.72 9.62 5.94
C LEU A 95 -4.20 9.56 4.50
N PHE A 96 -3.30 9.75 3.53
CA PHE A 96 -3.63 9.62 2.11
C PHE A 96 -4.20 8.22 1.79
N GLY A 97 -3.56 7.16 2.29
CA GLY A 97 -4.04 5.79 2.13
C GLY A 97 -5.42 5.57 2.76
N ILE A 98 -5.65 6.08 3.98
CA ILE A 98 -6.94 5.98 4.67
C ILE A 98 -8.05 6.67 3.88
N VAL A 99 -7.81 7.89 3.39
CA VAL A 99 -8.79 8.63 2.57
C VAL A 99 -9.09 7.87 1.28
N LEU A 100 -8.07 7.32 0.62
CA LEU A 100 -8.24 6.54 -0.61
C LEU A 100 -9.03 5.25 -0.37
N ALA A 101 -8.81 4.59 0.77
CA ALA A 101 -9.57 3.42 1.18
C ALA A 101 -11.03 3.77 1.51
N ALA A 102 -11.25 4.88 2.21
CA ALA A 102 -12.57 5.39 2.53
C ALA A 102 -13.37 5.76 1.26
N LEU A 103 -12.73 6.40 0.28
CA LEU A 103 -13.33 6.66 -1.03
C LEU A 103 -13.73 5.36 -1.73
N GLY A 104 -12.87 4.33 -1.70
CA GLY A 104 -13.20 3.00 -2.23
C GLY A 104 -14.44 2.39 -1.58
N LEU A 105 -14.59 2.50 -0.26
CA LEU A 105 -15.78 2.04 0.48
C LEU A 105 -17.04 2.83 0.12
N ILE A 106 -16.92 4.16 0.01
CA ILE A 106 -18.03 5.04 -0.35
C ILE A 106 -18.51 4.70 -1.77
N LEU A 107 -17.60 4.59 -2.74
CA LEU A 107 -17.90 4.23 -4.12
C LEU A 107 -18.54 2.83 -4.20
N TYR A 108 -18.04 1.87 -3.43
CA TYR A 108 -18.66 0.54 -3.36
C TYR A 108 -20.10 0.60 -2.84
N LYS A 109 -20.35 1.39 -1.79
CA LYS A 109 -21.69 1.56 -1.22
C LYS A 109 -22.64 2.27 -2.18
N PHE A 110 -22.18 3.31 -2.88
CA PHE A 110 -22.94 3.99 -3.94
C PHE A 110 -23.25 3.06 -5.11
N SER A 111 -22.29 2.25 -5.55
CA SER A 111 -22.49 1.24 -6.60
C SER A 111 -23.60 0.26 -6.26
N ARG A 112 -23.74 -0.10 -4.98
CA ARG A 112 -24.76 -1.05 -4.52
C ARG A 112 -26.14 -0.40 -4.41
N TRP A 113 -26.20 0.92 -4.21
CA TRP A 113 -27.45 1.68 -4.11
C TRP A 113 -28.09 1.94 -5.48
N PHE A 114 -27.29 2.05 -6.53
CA PHE A 114 -27.74 2.35 -7.89
C PHE A 114 -27.77 1.14 -8.84
N SER A 115 -27.45 -0.08 -8.36
CA SER A 115 -27.45 -1.33 -9.15
C SER A 115 -28.54 -2.28 -8.71
#